data_AF-A0A0F7RWG9-F1
#
_entry.id   AF-A0A0F7RWG9-F1
#
_cell.length_a   1.000
_cell.length_b   1.000
_cell.length_c   1.000
_cell.angle_alpha   90.00
_cell.angle_beta   90.00
_cell.angle_gamma   90.00
#
_symmetry.space_group_name_H-M   'P 1'
#
loop_
_entity.id
_entity.type
_entity.pdbx_description
1 polymer ?
#
loop_
_entity_poly.entity_id
_entity_poly.type
_entity_poly.pdbx_seq_one_letter_code
_entity_poly.pdbx_strand_id
1 'polypeptide(L)'
;MQTGITVSPQLPKRLFRRIGRFAYPASPPGTAWLSKLLSSLADVPSRSKVESARPAKRKREDVDDEATGELNRTGGPVTSLDDLEMILVLLLQYSADASSHQGYPLAMAVHHRAYALARLLLLFGANPSCKEGLAAQIAIRNGFLDILHLFVTGPCLDADVVHSLPIPAALPLLFEPKTVTLDQTHLRLAIQCRQWELVDYIWHEQLVSPDMACLRLIDKLR
;
A
#
# COMPACT_ATOMS: atom_id res chain seq x y z
N MET A 1 -35.50 32.28 54.24
CA MET A 1 -35.08 32.88 52.95
C MET A 1 -33.59 32.72 52.82
N GLN A 2 -33.12 31.87 51.90
CA GLN A 2 -31.87 32.00 51.14
C GLN A 2 -31.80 30.78 50.20
N THR A 3 -31.85 31.07 48.90
CA THR A 3 -31.91 30.13 47.77
C THR A 3 -30.50 29.86 47.26
N GLY A 4 -30.06 28.60 47.28
CA GLY A 4 -28.83 28.15 46.64
C GLY A 4 -29.12 27.54 45.27
N ILE A 5 -28.72 28.25 44.21
CA ILE A 5 -28.85 27.87 42.80
C ILE A 5 -27.63 27.01 42.43
N THR A 6 -27.82 25.76 42.02
CA THR A 6 -26.77 24.93 41.43
C THR A 6 -26.79 25.06 39.90
N VAL A 7 -25.72 25.65 39.39
CA VAL A 7 -25.46 25.95 37.97
C VAL A 7 -24.98 24.69 37.24
N SER A 8 -25.52 24.44 36.05
CA SER A 8 -25.15 23.39 35.11
C SER A 8 -23.71 23.54 34.58
N PRO A 9 -22.93 22.46 34.38
CA PRO A 9 -21.71 22.53 33.60
C PRO A 9 -22.02 22.39 32.09
N GLN A 10 -21.84 23.49 31.36
CA GLN A 10 -21.79 23.49 29.90
C GLN A 10 -20.49 22.85 29.39
N LEU A 11 -20.61 21.97 28.40
CA LEU A 11 -19.51 21.42 27.61
C LEU A 11 -18.84 22.52 26.75
N PRO A 12 -17.50 22.55 26.68
CA PRO A 12 -16.79 23.54 25.87
C PRO A 12 -16.94 23.25 24.37
N LYS A 13 -17.75 24.08 23.70
CA LYS A 13 -17.76 24.23 22.24
C LYS A 13 -16.57 25.08 21.81
N ARG A 14 -15.50 24.44 21.33
CA ARG A 14 -14.39 24.99 20.50
C ARG A 14 -13.48 23.79 20.21
N LEU A 15 -13.39 23.29 18.98
CA LEU A 15 -12.45 23.78 17.97
C LEU A 15 -12.88 23.33 16.57
N PHE A 16 -13.84 24.03 15.96
CA PHE A 16 -13.89 24.15 14.51
C PHE A 16 -13.44 25.57 14.19
N ARG A 17 -12.14 25.75 14.00
CA ARG A 17 -11.60 27.00 13.46
C ARG A 17 -10.87 26.72 12.15
N ARG A 18 -11.35 27.45 11.14
CA ARG A 18 -10.61 27.99 9.99
C ARG A 18 -10.70 27.18 8.70
N ILE A 19 -11.90 27.15 8.13
CA ILE A 19 -12.08 27.14 6.67
C ILE A 19 -11.63 28.52 6.18
N GLY A 20 -10.34 28.64 5.85
CA GLY A 20 -9.84 29.76 5.07
C GLY A 20 -10.37 29.61 3.64
N ARG A 21 -11.12 30.61 3.18
CA ARG A 21 -11.53 30.76 1.79
C ARG A 21 -10.27 30.79 0.91
N PHE A 22 -10.02 29.72 0.17
CA PHE A 22 -9.13 29.79 -1.00
C PHE A 22 -9.84 30.60 -2.08
N ALA A 23 -9.36 31.83 -2.29
CA ALA A 23 -9.70 32.60 -3.47
C ALA A 23 -9.01 31.94 -4.66
N TYR A 24 -9.80 31.40 -5.59
CA TYR A 24 -9.30 30.81 -6.83
C TYR A 24 -8.89 31.92 -7.81
N PRO A 25 -7.70 31.88 -8.43
CA PRO A 25 -7.53 32.51 -9.73
C PRO A 25 -8.41 31.79 -10.75
N ALA A 26 -9.09 32.56 -11.59
CA ALA A 26 -9.99 32.10 -12.64
C ALA A 26 -9.21 31.39 -13.77
N SER A 27 -8.90 30.11 -13.57
CA SER A 27 -8.69 29.05 -14.57
C SER A 27 -8.09 27.84 -13.83
N PRO A 28 -8.58 26.61 -14.05
CA PRO A 28 -7.92 25.45 -13.47
C PRO A 28 -6.49 25.38 -14.04
N PRO A 29 -5.43 25.37 -13.20
CA PRO A 29 -4.10 25.05 -13.69
C PRO A 29 -4.20 23.70 -14.39
N GLY A 30 -3.81 23.64 -15.66
CA GLY A 30 -4.15 22.56 -16.58
C GLY A 30 -3.94 21.19 -15.96
N THR A 31 -4.86 20.27 -16.19
CA THR A 31 -4.85 18.85 -15.75
C THR A 31 -3.62 18.06 -16.24
N ALA A 32 -2.68 18.71 -16.92
CA ALA A 32 -1.40 18.16 -17.35
C ALA A 32 -0.57 17.55 -16.20
N TRP A 33 -0.70 18.07 -14.98
CA TRP A 33 -0.06 17.47 -13.81
C TRP A 33 -0.73 16.15 -13.39
N LEU A 34 -2.07 16.04 -13.50
CA LEU A 34 -2.81 14.81 -13.20
C LEU A 34 -2.41 13.72 -14.18
N SER A 35 -2.38 14.03 -15.48
CA SER A 35 -1.93 13.06 -16.49
C SER A 35 -0.49 12.60 -16.25
N LYS A 36 0.41 13.49 -15.83
CA LYS A 36 1.80 13.13 -15.49
C LYS A 36 1.89 12.26 -14.24
N LEU A 37 1.14 12.61 -13.19
CA LEU A 37 1.10 11.83 -11.96
C LEU A 37 0.50 10.44 -12.19
N LEU A 38 -0.61 10.36 -12.94
CA LEU A 38 -1.23 9.09 -13.30
C LEU A 38 -0.32 8.24 -14.20
N SER A 39 0.41 8.88 -15.14
CA SER A 39 1.42 8.18 -15.95
C SER A 39 2.58 7.65 -15.08
N SER A 40 3.05 8.44 -14.12
CA SER A 40 4.10 8.01 -13.17
C SER A 40 3.60 6.88 -12.27
N LEU A 41 2.34 6.91 -11.81
CA LEU A 41 1.73 5.87 -10.99
C LEU A 41 1.51 4.55 -11.73
N ALA A 42 1.26 4.63 -13.04
CA ALA A 42 1.09 3.47 -13.90
C ALA A 42 2.41 2.73 -14.18
N ASP A 43 3.56 3.37 -13.94
CA ASP A 43 4.87 2.74 -14.12
C ASP A 43 5.12 1.75 -12.97
N VAL A 44 4.72 0.50 -13.19
CA VAL A 44 5.04 -0.62 -12.31
C VAL A 44 6.49 -1.00 -12.59
N PRO A 45 7.37 -1.16 -11.57
CA PRO A 45 8.71 -1.67 -11.79
C PRO A 45 8.62 -3.08 -12.37
N SER A 46 8.71 -3.18 -13.69
CA SER A 46 8.67 -4.43 -14.43
C SER A 46 10.05 -5.09 -14.31
N ARG A 47 10.14 -6.09 -13.42
CA ARG A 47 11.34 -6.90 -13.18
C ARG A 47 11.72 -7.66 -14.46
N SER A 48 12.50 -7.02 -15.33
CA SER A 48 13.00 -7.58 -16.59
C SER A 48 14.49 -7.31 -16.77
N LYS A 49 15.34 -7.87 -15.89
CA LYS A 49 16.78 -8.07 -16.18
C LYS A 49 17.52 -8.93 -15.15
N VAL A 50 17.25 -10.24 -15.10
CA VAL A 50 18.28 -11.23 -14.75
C VAL A 50 18.01 -12.48 -15.57
N GLU A 51 18.71 -12.61 -16.70
CA GLU A 51 18.66 -13.79 -17.56
C GLU A 51 20.02 -14.51 -17.56
N SER A 52 19.93 -15.84 -17.41
CA SER A 52 20.82 -16.87 -17.97
C SER A 52 22.07 -17.34 -17.21
N ALA A 53 21.97 -18.55 -16.64
CA ALA A 53 22.78 -19.70 -17.06
C ALA A 53 22.17 -21.04 -16.58
N ARG A 54 22.01 -21.99 -17.52
CA ARG A 54 21.35 -23.33 -17.49
C ARG A 54 22.23 -24.43 -16.79
N PRO A 55 21.97 -25.78 -16.80
CA PRO A 55 20.96 -26.57 -17.57
C PRO A 55 20.30 -27.85 -16.95
N ALA A 56 19.13 -28.17 -17.51
CA ALA A 56 18.62 -29.44 -18.08
C ALA A 56 18.67 -30.82 -17.35
N LYS A 57 17.54 -31.54 -17.55
CA LYS A 57 17.26 -33.00 -17.51
C LYS A 57 16.94 -33.64 -16.15
N ARG A 58 15.66 -34.01 -15.97
CA ARG A 58 15.25 -35.44 -16.01
C ARG A 58 13.73 -35.62 -16.16
N LYS A 59 13.44 -36.71 -16.88
CA LYS A 59 12.20 -37.26 -17.43
C LYS A 59 11.50 -38.17 -16.39
N ARG A 60 10.16 -38.13 -16.32
CA ARG A 60 9.17 -39.21 -16.00
C ARG A 60 7.81 -38.54 -15.70
N GLU A 61 6.83 -38.63 -16.61
CA GLU A 61 5.81 -39.70 -16.78
C GLU A 61 4.66 -39.60 -15.76
N ASP A 62 3.54 -39.04 -16.28
CA ASP A 62 2.10 -39.24 -16.08
C ASP A 62 1.56 -39.97 -14.84
N VAL A 63 0.66 -39.28 -14.11
CA VAL A 63 -0.58 -39.83 -13.55
C VAL A 63 -1.64 -38.71 -13.54
N ASP A 64 -2.78 -38.99 -14.16
CA ASP A 64 -3.98 -38.14 -14.19
C ASP A 64 -4.61 -38.01 -12.81
N ASP A 65 -5.06 -36.80 -12.44
CA ASP A 65 -6.25 -36.65 -11.61
C ASP A 65 -6.94 -35.29 -11.80
N GLU A 66 -8.25 -35.40 -11.85
CA GLU A 66 -9.25 -34.47 -12.33
C GLU A 66 -9.67 -33.43 -11.26
N ALA A 67 -10.17 -32.29 -11.73
CA ALA A 67 -11.05 -31.35 -11.00
C ALA A 67 -10.43 -30.50 -9.87
N THR A 68 -10.18 -29.22 -10.17
CA THR A 68 -11.08 -28.08 -9.84
C THR A 68 -10.33 -26.76 -9.82
N GLY A 69 -10.93 -25.73 -10.45
CA GLY A 69 -10.60 -24.34 -10.21
C GLY A 69 -9.61 -23.75 -11.20
N GLU A 70 -10.10 -23.42 -12.40
CA GLU A 70 -9.50 -22.38 -13.23
C GLU A 70 -9.40 -21.10 -12.40
N LEU A 71 -8.21 -20.89 -11.81
CA LEU A 71 -7.81 -19.61 -11.25
C LEU A 71 -7.71 -18.65 -12.42
N ASN A 72 -8.76 -17.85 -12.59
CA ASN A 72 -8.74 -16.59 -13.32
C ASN A 72 -7.56 -15.75 -12.77
N ARG A 73 -6.39 -15.91 -13.40
CA ARG A 73 -5.18 -15.10 -13.24
C ARG A 73 -5.30 -13.78 -14.00
N THR A 74 -6.49 -13.20 -13.99
CA THR A 74 -6.75 -11.86 -14.51
C THR A 74 -6.57 -10.91 -13.34
N GLY A 75 -5.61 -9.99 -13.50
CA GLY A 75 -5.29 -8.97 -12.51
C GLY A 75 -6.55 -8.38 -11.90
N GLY A 76 -6.55 -8.19 -10.58
CA GLY A 76 -7.64 -7.47 -9.93
C GLY A 76 -7.92 -6.15 -10.65
N PRO A 77 -9.16 -5.63 -10.54
CA PRO A 77 -9.65 -4.56 -11.39
C PRO A 77 -8.60 -3.46 -11.48
N VAL A 78 -8.08 -3.25 -12.69
CA VAL A 78 -7.35 -2.04 -13.04
C VAL A 78 -8.28 -0.93 -12.59
N THR A 79 -7.89 -0.24 -11.53
CA THR A 79 -8.60 0.97 -11.11
C THR A 79 -8.61 1.84 -12.35
N SER A 80 -9.81 2.08 -12.88
CA SER A 80 -9.90 2.84 -14.12
C SER A 80 -9.24 4.20 -13.88
N LEU A 81 -8.71 4.82 -14.93
CA LEU A 81 -8.10 6.14 -14.80
C LEU A 81 -9.06 7.12 -14.12
N ASP A 82 -10.35 7.00 -14.45
CA ASP A 82 -11.46 7.75 -13.88
C ASP A 82 -11.64 7.48 -12.38
N ASP A 83 -11.49 6.22 -11.92
CA ASP A 83 -11.55 5.88 -10.50
C ASP A 83 -10.38 6.50 -9.72
N LEU A 84 -9.17 6.45 -10.29
CA LEU A 84 -8.00 7.09 -9.66
C LEU A 84 -8.15 8.61 -9.59
N GLU A 85 -8.70 9.23 -10.64
CA GLU A 85 -9.02 10.66 -10.65
C GLU A 85 -10.08 11.01 -9.60
N MET A 86 -11.14 10.22 -9.48
CA MET A 86 -12.16 10.39 -8.45
C MET A 86 -11.57 10.28 -7.04
N ILE A 87 -10.72 9.29 -6.79
CA ILE A 87 -10.05 9.09 -5.50
C ILE A 87 -9.11 10.27 -5.20
N LEU A 88 -8.38 10.77 -6.20
CA LEU A 88 -7.56 11.97 -6.07
C LEU A 88 -8.37 13.19 -5.66
N VAL A 89 -9.54 13.41 -6.28
CA VAL A 89 -10.45 14.50 -5.92
C VAL A 89 -10.93 14.34 -4.47
N LEU A 90 -11.28 13.13 -4.04
CA LEU A 90 -11.67 12.87 -2.64
C LEU A 90 -10.54 13.19 -1.64
N LEU A 91 -9.32 12.74 -1.93
CA LEU A 91 -8.16 12.99 -1.07
C LEU A 91 -7.78 14.46 -1.02
N LEU A 92 -7.84 15.17 -2.16
CA LEU A 92 -7.32 16.53 -2.28
C LEU A 92 -8.35 17.62 -1.97
N GLN A 93 -9.56 17.49 -2.52
CA GLN A 93 -10.61 18.50 -2.40
C GLN A 93 -11.41 18.35 -1.11
N TYR A 94 -11.61 17.12 -0.65
CA TYR A 94 -12.37 16.81 0.57
C TYR A 94 -11.49 16.44 1.77
N SER A 95 -10.16 16.46 1.61
CA SER A 95 -9.19 16.10 2.66
C SER A 95 -9.51 14.75 3.31
N ALA A 96 -9.94 13.76 2.51
CA ALA A 96 -10.25 12.43 3.01
C ALA A 96 -9.00 11.78 3.62
N ASP A 97 -9.15 11.12 4.77
CA ASP A 97 -8.07 10.39 5.42
C ASP A 97 -7.74 9.11 4.64
N ALA A 98 -6.53 9.04 4.08
CA ALA A 98 -6.01 7.89 3.36
C ALA A 98 -5.89 6.63 4.27
N SER A 99 -5.81 6.83 5.59
CA SER A 99 -5.77 5.77 6.60
C SER A 99 -7.13 5.48 7.27
N SER A 100 -8.22 5.93 6.66
CA SER A 100 -9.58 5.73 7.18
C SER A 100 -9.89 4.27 7.53
N HIS A 101 -10.74 4.08 8.53
CA HIS A 101 -11.11 2.76 9.07
C HIS A 101 -9.91 1.86 9.41
N GLN A 102 -8.85 2.43 10.00
CA GLN A 102 -7.63 1.70 10.36
C GLN A 102 -6.96 1.07 9.14
N GLY A 103 -6.72 1.88 8.10
CA GLY A 103 -5.98 1.46 6.90
C GLY A 103 -6.75 0.55 5.94
N TYR A 104 -8.08 0.52 6.04
CA TYR A 104 -8.93 -0.29 5.16
C TYR A 104 -8.74 0.03 3.66
N PRO A 105 -8.65 1.31 3.21
CA PRO A 105 -8.44 1.62 1.80
C PRO A 105 -7.15 0.99 1.26
N LEU A 106 -6.06 1.06 2.04
CA LEU A 106 -4.79 0.49 1.64
C LEU A 106 -4.84 -1.04 1.62
N ALA A 107 -5.43 -1.67 2.65
CA ALA A 107 -5.60 -3.13 2.69
C ALA A 107 -6.41 -3.64 1.48
N MET A 108 -7.45 -2.92 1.07
CA MET A 108 -8.23 -3.28 -0.10
C MET A 108 -7.48 -3.07 -1.42
N ALA A 109 -6.70 -1.99 -1.53
CA ALA A 109 -5.83 -1.79 -2.68
C ALA A 109 -4.84 -2.97 -2.86
N VAL A 110 -4.24 -3.45 -1.76
CA VAL A 110 -3.39 -4.65 -1.78
C VAL A 110 -4.17 -5.89 -2.16
N HIS A 111 -5.34 -6.11 -1.55
CA HIS A 111 -6.17 -7.28 -1.83
C HIS A 111 -6.50 -7.41 -3.32
N HIS A 112 -6.76 -6.28 -4.00
CA HIS A 112 -7.01 -6.25 -5.44
C HIS A 112 -5.74 -6.13 -6.31
N ARG A 113 -4.54 -6.19 -5.73
CA ARG A 113 -3.26 -5.98 -6.43
C ARG A 113 -3.19 -4.64 -7.18
N ALA A 114 -3.91 -3.63 -6.71
CA ALA A 114 -3.96 -2.30 -7.31
C ALA A 114 -2.73 -1.48 -6.88
N TYR A 115 -1.58 -1.74 -7.50
CA TYR A 115 -0.29 -1.11 -7.16
C TYR A 115 -0.35 0.42 -7.22
N ALA A 116 -0.90 0.98 -8.31
CA ALA A 116 -1.05 2.42 -8.50
C ALA A 116 -1.88 3.07 -7.38
N LEU A 117 -2.98 2.42 -6.98
CA LEU A 117 -3.82 2.88 -5.88
C LEU A 117 -3.09 2.79 -4.53
N ALA A 118 -2.37 1.69 -4.27
CA ALA A 118 -1.61 1.54 -3.04
C ALA A 118 -0.50 2.61 -2.93
N ARG A 119 0.22 2.87 -4.04
CA ARG A 119 1.25 3.93 -4.11
C ARG A 119 0.64 5.31 -3.92
N LEU A 120 -0.51 5.58 -4.53
CA LEU A 120 -1.26 6.82 -4.33
C LEU A 120 -1.62 6.99 -2.85
N LEU A 121 -2.24 6.00 -2.22
CA LEU A 121 -2.65 6.09 -0.82
C LEU A 121 -1.46 6.33 0.12
N LEU A 122 -0.33 5.64 -0.09
CA LEU A 122 0.89 5.86 0.69
C LEU A 122 1.45 7.28 0.50
N LEU A 123 1.40 7.81 -0.72
CA LEU A 123 1.83 9.19 -1.00
C LEU A 123 0.99 10.23 -0.25
N PHE A 124 -0.30 9.94 -0.05
CA PHE A 124 -1.22 10.75 0.74
C PHE A 124 -1.19 10.40 2.25
N GLY A 125 -0.18 9.68 2.72
CA GLY A 125 0.06 9.43 4.15
C GLY A 125 -0.67 8.23 4.75
N ALA A 126 -1.14 7.29 3.92
CA ALA A 126 -1.69 6.04 4.44
C ALA A 126 -0.62 5.27 5.25
N ASN A 127 -1.00 4.81 6.45
CA ASN A 127 -0.09 4.06 7.31
C ASN A 127 -0.22 2.55 7.01
N PRO A 128 0.82 1.88 6.51
CA PRO A 128 0.77 0.45 6.19
C PRO A 128 0.74 -0.47 7.42
N SER A 129 1.18 0.03 8.58
CA SER A 129 1.15 -0.70 9.85
C SER A 129 -0.22 -0.74 10.54
N CYS A 130 -1.25 -0.13 9.95
CA CYS A 130 -2.60 -0.15 10.51
C CYS A 130 -3.12 -1.60 10.69
N LYS A 131 -3.84 -1.83 11.79
CA LYS A 131 -4.42 -3.13 12.16
C LYS A 131 -3.36 -4.25 12.12
N GLU A 132 -2.27 -4.05 12.87
CA GLU A 132 -1.15 -5.01 12.97
C GLU A 132 -0.51 -5.35 11.61
N GLY A 133 -0.40 -4.35 10.73
CA GLY A 133 0.16 -4.55 9.39
C GLY A 133 -0.71 -5.42 8.48
N LEU A 134 -2.04 -5.33 8.59
CA LEU A 134 -2.96 -6.17 7.79
C LEU A 134 -2.66 -6.09 6.28
N ALA A 135 -2.34 -4.90 5.77
CA ALA A 135 -1.98 -4.72 4.36
C ALA A 135 -0.73 -5.54 3.98
N ALA A 136 0.32 -5.55 4.83
CA ALA A 136 1.52 -6.35 4.61
C ALA A 136 1.22 -7.85 4.70
N GLN A 137 0.39 -8.28 5.66
CA GLN A 137 -0.03 -9.68 5.77
C GLN A 137 -0.78 -10.16 4.52
N ILE A 138 -1.67 -9.34 3.95
CA ILE A 138 -2.38 -9.66 2.70
C ILE A 138 -1.39 -9.75 1.53
N ALA A 139 -0.44 -8.81 1.42
CA ALA A 139 0.60 -8.85 0.40
C ALA A 139 1.42 -10.14 0.50
N ILE A 140 1.79 -10.56 1.72
CA ILE A 140 2.55 -11.79 1.95
C ILE A 140 1.75 -13.03 1.59
N ARG A 141 0.49 -13.13 2.03
CA ARG A 141 -0.37 -14.29 1.73
C ARG A 141 -0.55 -14.49 0.22
N ASN A 142 -0.69 -13.39 -0.51
CA ASN A 142 -0.92 -13.40 -1.95
C ASN A 142 0.38 -13.42 -2.78
N GLY A 143 1.56 -13.32 -2.16
CA GLY A 143 2.84 -13.31 -2.87
C GLY A 143 3.15 -12.02 -3.62
N PHE A 144 2.60 -10.88 -3.20
CA PHE A 144 2.77 -9.59 -3.87
C PHE A 144 4.07 -8.90 -3.44
N LEU A 145 5.21 -9.35 -4.01
CA LEU A 145 6.53 -8.81 -3.75
C LEU A 145 6.63 -7.31 -4.05
N ASP A 146 6.13 -6.86 -5.20
CA ASP A 146 6.24 -5.46 -5.63
C ASP A 146 5.58 -4.49 -4.63
N ILE A 147 4.41 -4.89 -4.10
CA ILE A 147 3.68 -4.09 -3.10
C ILE A 147 4.38 -4.14 -1.74
N LEU A 148 4.94 -5.29 -1.35
CA LEU A 148 5.69 -5.41 -0.10
C LEU A 148 6.97 -4.57 -0.16
N HIS A 149 7.66 -4.57 -1.30
CA HIS A 149 8.83 -3.73 -1.55
C HIS A 149 8.47 -2.25 -1.48
N LEU A 150 7.31 -1.85 -2.01
CA LEU A 150 6.77 -0.49 -1.89
C LEU A 150 6.50 -0.11 -0.43
N PHE A 151 6.06 -1.03 0.43
CA PHE A 151 5.84 -0.75 1.85
C PHE A 151 7.12 -0.57 2.66
N VAL A 152 8.19 -1.27 2.28
CA VAL A 152 9.49 -1.16 2.95
C VAL A 152 10.26 0.06 2.45
N THR A 153 10.33 0.25 1.13
CA THR A 153 11.10 1.35 0.51
C THR A 153 10.37 2.69 0.63
N GLY A 154 9.04 2.65 0.68
CA GLY A 154 8.17 3.82 0.62
C GLY A 154 7.82 4.23 -0.82
N PRO A 155 6.78 5.06 -1.00
CA PRO A 155 6.41 5.59 -2.30
C PRO A 155 7.43 6.65 -2.75
N CYS A 156 8.22 6.36 -3.79
CA CYS A 156 8.99 7.39 -4.48
C CYS A 156 8.10 8.10 -5.50
N LEU A 157 8.20 9.43 -5.58
CA LEU A 157 7.77 10.21 -6.74
C LEU A 157 8.99 10.91 -7.33
N ASP A 158 9.04 11.01 -8.65
CA ASP A 158 10.04 11.83 -9.31
C ASP A 158 9.89 13.29 -8.89
N ALA A 159 11.00 13.93 -8.53
CA ALA A 159 11.03 15.31 -8.08
C ALA A 159 10.30 16.25 -9.05
N ASP A 160 10.41 15.99 -10.36
CA ASP A 160 9.78 16.77 -11.42
C ASP A 160 8.24 16.75 -11.36
N VAL A 161 7.65 15.61 -10.97
CA VAL A 161 6.19 15.48 -10.79
C VAL A 161 5.77 16.25 -9.54
N VAL A 162 6.55 16.14 -8.45
CA VAL A 162 6.29 16.85 -7.19
C VAL A 162 6.24 18.37 -7.41
N HIS A 163 7.14 18.92 -8.22
CA HIS A 163 7.18 20.34 -8.55
C HIS A 163 6.02 20.82 -9.43
N SER A 164 5.36 19.91 -10.16
CA SER A 164 4.25 20.25 -11.06
C SER A 164 2.86 20.23 -10.40
N LEU A 165 2.77 19.79 -9.14
CA LEU A 165 1.51 19.69 -8.39
C LEU A 165 0.99 21.07 -7.97
N PRO A 166 -0.24 21.47 -8.32
CA PRO A 166 -0.82 22.77 -7.94
C PRO A 166 -1.31 22.83 -6.48
N ILE A 167 -0.90 21.87 -5.65
CA ILE A 167 -1.31 21.76 -4.25
C ILE A 167 -0.50 22.80 -3.47
N PRO A 168 -1.14 23.75 -2.76
CA PRO A 168 -0.39 24.70 -1.94
C PRO A 168 0.25 23.91 -0.78
N ALA A 169 1.57 23.72 -0.84
CA ALA A 169 2.38 22.80 0.00
C ALA A 169 2.29 21.33 -0.45
N ALA A 170 3.36 20.69 -0.93
CA ALA A 170 4.44 20.18 -0.08
C ALA A 170 4.01 19.34 1.16
N LEU A 171 2.76 18.89 1.24
CA LEU A 171 2.32 17.93 2.25
C LEU A 171 3.01 16.54 2.19
N PRO A 172 3.54 16.04 1.05
CA PRO A 172 4.23 14.75 1.03
C PRO A 172 5.75 14.84 1.32
N LEU A 173 6.19 15.82 2.11
CA LEU A 173 7.43 15.70 2.91
C LEU A 173 7.17 15.79 4.42
N LEU A 174 5.93 15.98 4.88
CA LEU A 174 5.61 16.19 6.31
C LEU A 174 4.99 14.95 6.97
N PHE A 175 4.56 13.96 6.19
CA PHE A 175 4.32 12.63 6.71
C PHE A 175 5.59 11.80 6.44
N GLU A 176 6.43 11.68 7.47
CA GLU A 176 7.50 10.67 7.54
C GLU A 176 6.99 9.39 6.89
N PRO A 177 7.61 8.90 5.80
CA PRO A 177 7.16 7.69 5.14
C PRO A 177 7.18 6.59 6.20
N LYS A 178 5.99 6.19 6.68
CA LYS A 178 5.88 5.13 7.67
C LYS A 178 6.14 3.83 6.96
N THR A 179 7.41 3.51 6.83
CA THR A 179 7.90 2.25 6.27
C THR A 179 7.50 1.12 7.21
N VAL A 180 7.18 -0.04 6.64
CA VAL A 180 6.92 -1.25 7.42
C VAL A 180 8.24 -1.92 7.75
N THR A 181 8.47 -2.21 9.02
CA THR A 181 9.53 -3.12 9.46
C THR A 181 9.03 -4.56 9.32
N LEU A 182 9.75 -5.38 8.56
CA LEU A 182 9.38 -6.79 8.40
C LEU A 182 9.97 -7.61 9.55
N ASP A 183 9.08 -8.09 10.41
CA ASP A 183 9.44 -8.96 11.53
C ASP A 183 9.45 -10.46 11.20
N GLN A 184 9.88 -11.26 12.19
CA GLN A 184 9.89 -12.72 12.17
C GLN A 184 8.51 -13.36 11.92
N THR A 185 7.43 -12.67 12.30
CA THR A 185 6.05 -13.08 12.07
C THR A 185 5.72 -13.10 10.57
N HIS A 186 6.21 -12.10 9.83
CA HIS A 186 6.05 -11.98 8.38
C HIS A 186 6.84 -13.08 7.65
N LEU A 187 8.07 -13.34 8.09
CA LEU A 187 8.88 -14.45 7.56
C LEU A 187 8.18 -15.80 7.77
N ARG A 188 7.65 -16.04 8.98
CA ARG A 188 6.91 -17.27 9.27
C ARG A 188 5.65 -17.39 8.41
N LEU A 189 4.90 -16.29 8.23
CA LEU A 189 3.73 -16.25 7.36
C LEU A 189 4.08 -16.57 5.90
N ALA A 190 5.16 -16.00 5.37
CA ALA A 190 5.62 -16.27 4.01
C ALA A 190 5.95 -17.75 3.80
N ILE A 191 6.63 -18.39 4.76
CA ILE A 191 6.94 -19.82 4.74
C ILE A 191 5.65 -20.66 4.79
N GLN A 192 4.71 -20.33 5.69
CA GLN A 192 3.43 -21.02 5.81
C GLN A 192 2.61 -20.95 4.52
N CYS A 193 2.62 -19.79 3.85
CA CYS A 193 1.97 -19.58 2.57
C CYS A 193 2.76 -20.12 1.37
N ARG A 194 3.95 -20.73 1.60
CA ARG A 194 4.86 -21.26 0.57
C ARG A 194 5.31 -20.21 -0.46
N GLN A 195 5.38 -18.94 -0.05
CA GLN A 195 5.79 -17.84 -0.91
C GLN A 195 7.31 -17.65 -0.83
N TRP A 196 8.06 -18.54 -1.51
CA TRP A 196 9.52 -18.59 -1.39
C TRP A 196 10.24 -17.34 -1.89
N GLU A 197 9.70 -16.64 -2.90
CA GLU A 197 10.26 -15.36 -3.37
C GLU A 197 10.23 -14.30 -2.26
N LEU A 198 9.18 -14.27 -1.46
CA LEU A 198 9.07 -13.38 -0.31
C LEU A 198 9.95 -13.85 0.85
N VAL A 199 10.09 -15.16 1.07
CA VAL A 199 11.02 -15.70 2.07
C VAL A 199 12.45 -15.26 1.74
N ASP A 200 12.84 -15.35 0.47
CA ASP A 200 14.15 -14.95 -0.02
C ASP A 200 14.38 -13.45 0.20
N TYR A 201 13.40 -12.63 -0.19
CA TYR A 201 13.42 -11.17 0.04
C TYR A 201 13.53 -10.81 1.54
N ILE A 202 12.68 -11.39 2.40
CA ILE A 202 12.64 -11.07 3.82
C ILE A 202 13.91 -11.55 4.53
N TRP A 203 14.40 -12.74 4.19
CA TRP A 203 15.61 -13.30 4.80
C TRP A 203 16.85 -12.55 4.33
N HIS A 204 17.07 -12.43 3.03
CA HIS A 204 18.34 -11.94 2.49
C HIS A 204 18.38 -10.42 2.33
N GLU A 205 17.31 -9.79 1.84
CA GLU A 205 17.31 -8.34 1.60
C GLU A 205 16.96 -7.54 2.85
N GLN A 206 16.02 -8.04 3.66
CA GLN A 206 15.62 -7.39 4.92
C GLN A 206 16.38 -7.92 6.15
N LEU A 207 17.31 -8.86 5.95
CA LEU A 207 18.22 -9.40 6.97
C LEU A 207 17.50 -9.97 8.21
N VAL A 208 16.29 -10.52 8.03
CA VAL A 208 15.53 -11.14 9.12
C VAL A 208 16.00 -12.57 9.34
N SER A 209 16.59 -12.84 10.51
CA SER A 209 17.13 -14.16 10.84
C SER A 209 16.04 -15.17 11.21
N PRO A 210 15.95 -16.35 10.56
CA PRO A 210 14.91 -17.32 10.87
C PRO A 210 15.09 -18.00 12.23
N ASP A 211 14.02 -18.01 13.03
CA ASP A 211 13.92 -18.82 14.24
C ASP A 211 13.95 -20.33 13.98
N MET A 212 14.27 -21.11 15.01
CA MET A 212 14.18 -22.59 15.01
C MET A 212 12.81 -23.11 14.55
N ALA A 213 11.73 -22.38 14.85
CA ALA A 213 10.40 -22.75 14.38
C ALA A 213 10.22 -22.54 12.87
N CYS A 214 10.83 -21.51 12.28
CA CYS A 214 10.83 -21.30 10.84
C CYS A 214 11.64 -22.37 10.13
N LEU A 215 12.82 -22.74 10.65
CA LEU A 215 13.63 -23.83 10.11
C LEU A 215 12.88 -25.17 10.13
N ARG A 216 12.22 -25.50 11.25
CA ARG A 216 11.36 -26.70 11.33
C ARG A 216 10.18 -26.67 10.36
N LEU A 217 9.63 -25.49 10.06
CA LEU A 217 8.57 -25.31 9.07
C LEU A 217 9.11 -25.58 7.66
N ILE A 218 10.30 -25.06 7.33
CA ILE A 218 10.96 -25.29 6.05
C ILE A 218 11.23 -26.80 5.86
N ASP A 219 11.78 -27.48 6.86
CA ASP A 219 12.07 -28.92 6.79
C ASP A 219 10.81 -29.77 6.61
N LYS A 220 9.68 -29.35 7.18
CA LYS A 220 8.37 -30.04 7.02
C LYS A 220 7.73 -29.83 5.65
N LEU A 221 8.06 -28.74 4.97
CA LEU A 221 7.48 -28.36 3.69
C LEU A 221 8.35 -28.78 2.50
N ARG A 222 9.52 -29.35 2.77
CA ARG A 222 10.48 -29.91 1.81
C ARG A 222 10.16 -31.38 1.53
#